data_AF-A0A4U6BB06-F1
#
_entry.id   AF-A0A4U6BB06-F1
#
_cell.length_a   1.000
_cell.length_b   1.000
_cell.length_c   1.000
_cell.angle_alpha   90.00
_cell.angle_beta   90.00
_cell.angle_gamma   90.00
#
_symmetry.space_group_name_H-M   'P 1'
#
loop_
_entity.id
_entity.type
_entity.pdbx_description
1 polymer ?
#
loop_
_entity_poly.entity_id
_entity_poly.type
_entity_poly.pdbx_seq_one_letter_code
_entity_poly.pdbx_strand_id
1 'polypeptide(L)'
;MEDHSSMGMVLLIAAAAVATFLTRIGGYVLITRMKTIPPRMEAALNAVPAAVLATLVAPAFFTGGWDVKIAMGAALLVALRYPGLIMLAAGWAAAMVCRHLLGF
;
A
#
# COMPACT_ATOMS: atom_id res chain seq x y z
N MET A 1 15.92 -20.48 26.52
CA MET A 1 14.56 -19.90 26.45
C MET A 1 14.33 -19.37 25.03
N GLU A 2 14.54 -20.21 24.01
CA GLU A 2 14.56 -19.81 22.59
C GLU A 2 13.54 -20.57 21.72
N ASP A 3 12.90 -21.61 22.25
CA ASP A 3 11.95 -22.44 21.47
C ASP A 3 10.52 -21.87 21.40
N HIS A 4 10.11 -21.07 22.39
CA HIS A 4 8.73 -20.53 22.44
C HIS A 4 8.49 -19.40 21.41
N SER A 5 9.50 -18.58 21.11
CA SER A 5 9.39 -17.53 20.08
C SER A 5 9.27 -18.11 18.67
N SER A 6 10.00 -19.18 18.37
CA SER A 6 9.94 -19.84 17.05
C SER A 6 8.61 -20.56 16.83
N MET A 7 8.11 -21.30 17.83
CA MET A 7 6.80 -21.94 17.74
C MET A 7 5.68 -20.90 17.63
N GLY A 8 5.75 -19.82 18.41
CA GLY A 8 4.82 -18.70 18.34
C GLY A 8 4.83 -18.01 16.97
N MET A 9 6.01 -17.79 16.38
CA MET A 9 6.14 -17.20 15.05
C MET A 9 5.54 -18.10 13.97
N VAL A 10 5.80 -19.41 14.01
CA VAL A 10 5.21 -20.38 13.08
C VAL A 10 3.69 -20.40 13.20
N LEU A 11 3.16 -20.41 14.42
CA LEU A 11 1.72 -20.33 14.68
C LEU A 11 1.11 -19.01 14.18
N LEU A 12 1.79 -17.88 14.37
CA LEU A 12 1.35 -16.58 13.86
C LEU A 12 1.33 -16.54 12.34
N ILE A 13 2.36 -17.07 11.67
CA ILE A 13 2.41 -17.16 10.21
C ILE A 13 1.29 -18.06 9.70
N ALA A 14 1.08 -19.22 10.33
CA ALA A 14 0.00 -20.13 9.97
C ALA A 14 -1.38 -19.47 10.16
N ALA A 15 -1.60 -18.78 11.28
CA ALA A 15 -2.84 -18.06 11.55
C ALA A 15 -3.07 -16.92 10.55
N ALA A 16 -2.03 -16.13 10.24
CA ALA A 16 -2.09 -15.06 9.24
C ALA A 16 -2.35 -15.60 7.83
N ALA A 17 -1.75 -16.73 7.48
CA ALA A 17 -2.00 -17.42 6.22
C ALA A 17 -3.46 -17.86 6.12
N VAL A 18 -3.98 -18.55 7.15
CA VAL A 18 -5.39 -18.97 7.21
C VAL A 18 -6.33 -17.76 7.11
N ALA A 19 -6.07 -16.69 7.88
CA ALA A 19 -6.86 -15.47 7.83
C ALA A 19 -6.86 -14.84 6.42
N THR A 20 -5.69 -14.78 5.76
CA THR A 20 -5.55 -14.24 4.39
C THR A 20 -6.36 -15.06 3.38
N PHE A 21 -6.27 -16.40 3.46
CA PHE A 21 -7.05 -17.28 2.60
C PHE A 21 -8.55 -17.16 2.85
N LEU A 22 -8.98 -17.06 4.12
CA LEU A 22 -10.37 -16.84 4.48
C LEU A 22 -10.91 -15.52 3.90
N THR A 23 -10.15 -14.42 4.00
CA THR A 23 -10.55 -13.14 3.39
C THR A 23 -10.68 -13.25 1.86
N ARG A 24 -9.77 -13.99 1.21
CA ARG A 24 -9.80 -14.22 -0.24
C ARG A 24 -11.03 -15.04 -0.66
N ILE A 25 -11.29 -16.14 0.04
CA ILE A 25 -12.47 -16.99 -0.20
C ILE A 25 -13.75 -16.20 0.08
N GLY A 26 -13.79 -15.41 1.16
CA GLY A 26 -14.91 -14.54 1.49
C GLY A 26 -15.25 -13.57 0.36
N GLY A 27 -14.24 -12.89 -0.21
CA GLY A 27 -14.42 -12.02 -1.37
C GLY A 27 -14.94 -12.77 -2.61
N TYR A 28 -14.36 -13.93 -2.91
CA TYR A 28 -14.80 -14.77 -4.02
C TYR A 28 -16.26 -15.23 -3.86
N VAL A 29 -16.64 -15.71 -2.68
CA VAL A 29 -18.02 -16.14 -2.38
C VAL A 29 -18.98 -14.96 -2.46
N LEU A 30 -18.61 -13.80 -1.90
CA LEU A 30 -19.44 -12.59 -1.93
C LEU A 30 -19.73 -12.16 -3.37
N ILE A 31 -18.71 -12.13 -4.23
CA ILE A 31 -18.85 -11.79 -5.66
C ILE A 31 -19.70 -12.85 -6.38
N THR A 32 -19.47 -14.14 -6.11
CA THR A 32 -20.22 -15.24 -6.77
C THR A 32 -21.69 -15.27 -6.37
N ARG A 33 -22.05 -14.76 -5.18
CA ARG A 33 -23.45 -14.61 -4.74
C ARG A 33 -24.15 -13.42 -5.41
N MET A 34 -23.42 -12.44 -5.93
CA MET A 34 -23.98 -11.30 -6.65
C MET A 34 -24.06 -11.62 -8.16
N LYS A 35 -25.21 -12.15 -8.60
CA LYS A 35 -25.46 -12.50 -10.02
C LYS A 35 -25.41 -11.28 -10.97
N THR A 36 -25.68 -10.09 -10.45
CA THR A 36 -25.54 -8.80 -11.16
C THR A 36 -24.95 -7.78 -10.18
N ILE A 37 -23.81 -7.17 -10.55
CA ILE A 37 -23.19 -6.12 -9.74
C ILE A 37 -23.99 -4.83 -9.97
N PRO A 38 -24.64 -4.25 -8.94
CA PRO A 38 -25.36 -2.99 -9.11
C PRO A 38 -24.37 -1.84 -9.36
N PRO A 39 -24.75 -0.81 -10.12
CA PRO A 39 -23.83 0.27 -10.53
C PRO A 39 -23.13 0.99 -9.36
N ARG A 40 -23.80 1.08 -8.20
CA ARG A 40 -23.21 1.62 -6.96
C ARG A 40 -22.04 0.78 -6.41
N MET A 41 -22.10 -0.54 -6.54
CA MET A 41 -21.05 -1.45 -6.06
C MET A 41 -19.84 -1.45 -6.99
N GLU A 42 -20.06 -1.32 -8.30
CA GLU A 42 -18.99 -1.20 -9.28
C GLU A 42 -18.20 0.11 -9.08
N ALA A 43 -18.89 1.23 -8.88
CA ALA A 43 -18.26 2.51 -8.54
C ALA A 43 -17.45 2.43 -7.24
N ALA A 44 -18.01 1.79 -6.20
CA ALA A 44 -17.31 1.57 -4.95
C ALA A 44 -16.05 0.70 -5.15
N LEU A 45 -16.16 -0.40 -5.90
CA LEU A 45 -15.05 -1.32 -6.16
C LEU A 45 -13.94 -0.66 -6.98
N ASN A 46 -14.27 0.18 -7.95
CA ASN A 46 -13.29 0.96 -8.71
C ASN A 46 -12.55 1.99 -7.84
N ALA A 47 -13.16 2.47 -6.76
CA ALA A 47 -12.53 3.38 -5.80
C ALA A 47 -11.64 2.67 -4.76
N VAL A 48 -11.84 1.37 -4.51
CA VAL A 48 -11.09 0.61 -3.49
C VAL A 48 -9.57 0.65 -3.71
N PRO A 49 -9.01 0.41 -4.92
CA PRO A 49 -7.56 0.42 -5.11
C PRO A 49 -6.94 1.78 -4.78
N ALA A 50 -7.58 2.86 -5.21
CA ALA A 50 -7.11 4.21 -4.92
C ALA A 50 -7.15 4.51 -3.41
N ALA A 51 -8.22 4.11 -2.72
CA ALA A 51 -8.36 4.27 -1.29
C ALA A 51 -7.27 3.50 -0.51
N VAL A 52 -7.02 2.25 -0.86
CA VAL A 52 -5.97 1.43 -0.22
C VAL A 52 -4.61 2.09 -0.38
N LEU A 53 -4.25 2.53 -1.59
CA LEU A 53 -2.98 3.24 -1.82
C LEU A 53 -2.89 4.52 -0.97
N ALA A 54 -3.97 5.31 -0.90
CA ALA A 54 -4.01 6.51 -0.06
C ALA A 54 -3.77 6.20 1.43
N THR A 55 -4.36 5.09 1.93
CA THR A 55 -4.15 4.67 3.33
C THR A 55 -2.74 4.16 3.62
N LEU A 56 -2.01 3.66 2.61
CA LEU A 56 -0.61 3.26 2.76
C LEU A 56 0.33 4.49 2.72
N VAL A 57 -0.01 5.47 1.89
CA VAL A 57 0.79 6.67 1.67
C VAL A 57 0.64 7.69 2.80
N ALA A 58 -0.55 7.82 3.39
CA ALA A 58 -0.81 8.73 4.50
C ALA A 58 0.09 8.51 5.74
N PRO A 59 0.19 7.30 6.33
CA PRO A 59 1.08 7.07 7.47
C PRO A 59 2.54 7.28 7.09
N ALA A 60 2.97 6.87 5.89
CA ALA A 60 4.33 7.10 5.41
C ALA A 60 4.69 8.60 5.34
N PHE A 61 3.72 9.49 5.10
CA PHE A 61 3.92 10.94 5.14
C PHE A 61 4.07 11.50 6.56
N PHE A 62 3.32 10.96 7.53
CA PHE A 62 3.32 11.45 8.91
C PHE A 62 4.45 10.87 9.76
N THR A 63 4.77 9.59 9.59
CA THR A 63 5.82 8.90 10.33
C THR A 63 7.17 8.90 9.61
N GLY A 64 7.17 9.24 8.31
CA GLY A 64 8.39 9.31 7.50
C GLY A 64 9.28 10.51 7.83
N GLY A 65 10.55 10.39 7.45
CA GLY A 65 11.54 11.46 7.55
C GLY A 65 11.27 12.62 6.58
N TRP A 66 12.07 13.67 6.70
CA TRP A 66 11.96 14.85 5.84
C TRP A 66 12.25 14.52 4.36
N ASP A 67 13.09 13.51 4.13
CA ASP A 67 13.40 12.93 2.82
C ASP A 67 12.14 12.37 2.13
N VAL A 68 11.33 11.59 2.85
CA VAL A 68 10.09 11.00 2.32
C VAL A 68 9.09 12.10 1.96
N LYS A 69 8.95 13.11 2.81
CA LYS A 69 8.00 14.22 2.57
C LYS A 69 8.37 15.06 1.35
N ILE A 70 9.67 15.36 1.17
CA ILE A 70 10.16 16.07 -0.02
C ILE A 70 9.97 15.22 -1.28
N ALA A 71 10.32 13.93 -1.22
CA ALA A 71 10.17 13.02 -2.35
C ALA A 71 8.70 12.85 -2.77
N MET A 72 7.80 12.73 -1.80
CA MET A 72 6.35 12.68 -2.04
C MET A 72 5.81 13.99 -2.62
N GLY A 73 6.29 15.13 -2.15
CA GLY A 73 5.93 16.44 -2.71
C GLY A 73 6.39 16.59 -4.17
N ALA A 74 7.63 16.21 -4.48
CA ALA A 74 8.15 16.21 -5.84
C ALA A 74 7.37 15.25 -6.75
N ALA A 75 7.10 14.03 -6.27
CA ALA A 75 6.27 13.06 -6.98
C ALA A 75 4.87 13.62 -7.25
N LEU A 76 4.24 14.28 -6.27
CA LEU A 76 2.92 14.91 -6.44
C LEU A 76 2.93 15.98 -7.54
N LEU A 77 3.93 16.87 -7.55
CA LEU A 77 4.05 17.91 -8.58
C LEU A 77 4.20 17.31 -9.99
N VAL A 78 5.01 16.25 -10.12
CA VAL A 78 5.23 15.58 -11.41
C VAL A 78 4.01 14.77 -11.84
N ALA A 79 3.29 14.14 -10.89
CA ALA A 79 2.08 13.36 -11.14
C ALA A 79 0.96 14.18 -11.81
N LEU A 80 0.90 15.49 -11.55
CA LEU A 80 -0.14 16.36 -12.12
C LEU A 80 0.03 16.58 -13.63
N ARG A 81 1.24 16.37 -14.18
CA ARG A 81 1.54 16.73 -15.58
C ARG A 81 2.10 15.59 -16.44
N TYR A 82 2.72 14.59 -15.83
CA TYR A 82 3.50 13.56 -16.51
C TYR A 82 2.98 12.14 -16.24
N PRO A 83 3.28 11.16 -17.12
CA PRO A 83 2.93 9.76 -16.90
C PRO A 83 3.60 9.18 -15.64
N GLY A 84 2.96 8.16 -15.05
CA GLY A 84 3.37 7.57 -13.77
C GLY A 84 4.82 7.08 -13.70
N LEU A 85 5.42 6.70 -14.83
CA LEU A 85 6.84 6.32 -14.87
C LEU A 85 7.79 7.49 -14.56
N ILE A 86 7.49 8.68 -15.09
CA ILE A 86 8.28 9.89 -14.85
C ILE A 86 8.07 10.38 -13.41
N MET A 87 6.84 10.28 -12.90
CA MET A 87 6.52 10.54 -11.49
C MET A 87 7.36 9.65 -10.56
N LEU A 88 7.39 8.35 -10.84
CA LEU A 88 8.17 7.38 -10.05
C LEU A 88 9.66 7.72 -10.08
N ALA A 89 10.21 7.99 -11.27
CA ALA A 89 11.61 8.35 -11.43
C ALA A 89 11.96 9.65 -10.69
N ALA A 90 11.10 10.66 -10.77
CA ALA A 90 11.31 11.93 -10.08
C ALA A 90 11.23 11.80 -8.56
N GLY A 91 10.26 11.07 -8.03
CA GLY A 91 10.14 10.80 -6.59
C GLY A 91 11.33 10.00 -6.05
N TRP A 92 11.76 8.96 -6.79
CA TRP A 92 12.95 8.18 -6.44
C TRP A 92 14.23 9.00 -6.47
N ALA A 93 14.42 9.81 -7.51
CA ALA A 93 15.56 10.72 -7.62
C ALA A 93 15.56 11.74 -6.47
N ALA A 94 14.42 12.34 -6.14
CA ALA A 94 14.29 13.28 -5.02
C ALA A 94 14.63 12.62 -3.68
N ALA A 95 14.15 11.39 -3.44
CA ALA A 95 14.49 10.63 -2.25
C ALA A 95 16.00 10.33 -2.16
N MET A 96 16.60 9.86 -3.26
CA MET A 96 18.04 9.57 -3.33
C MET A 96 18.89 10.82 -3.11
N VAL A 97 18.53 11.94 -3.73
CA VAL A 97 19.24 13.22 -3.58
C VAL A 97 19.11 13.74 -2.15
N CYS A 98 17.92 13.70 -1.56
CA CYS A 98 17.73 14.05 -0.15
C CYS A 98 18.61 13.17 0.75
N ARG A 99 18.61 11.86 0.53
CA ARG A 99 19.38 10.94 1.37
C ARG A 99 20.89 11.11 1.19
N HIS A 100 21.35 11.43 -0.01
CA HIS A 100 22.76 11.68 -0.30
C HIS A 100 23.27 13.03 0.23
N LEU A 101 22.45 14.09 0.18
CA LEU A 101 22.85 15.44 0.61
C LEU A 101 22.62 15.72 2.10
N LEU A 102 21.57 15.14 2.71
CA LEU A 102 21.21 15.39 4.11
C LEU A 102 21.77 14.32 5.07
N GLY A 103 22.41 13.26 4.55
CA GLY A 103 23.33 12.42 5.32
C GLY A 103 22.77 11.84 6.61
N PHE A 104 21.65 11.12 6.52
CA PHE A 104 21.31 10.03 7.45
C PHE A 104 21.19 8.72 6.67
#